data_AF-Q4X0P9-F1
#
_entry.id   AF-Q4X0P9-F1
#
_cell.length_a   1.000
_cell.length_b   1.000
_cell.length_c   1.000
_cell.angle_alpha   90.00
_cell.angle_beta   90.00
_cell.angle_gamma   90.00
#
_symmetry.space_group_name_H-M   'P 1'
#
loop_
_entity.id
_entity.type
_entity.pdbx_description
1 polymer ?
#
loop_
_entity_poly.entity_id
_entity_poly.type
_entity_poly.pdbx_seq_one_letter_code
_entity_poly.pdbx_strand_id
1 'polypeptide(L)'
;MVTQHETCMSWSYLLFILSHSETVVKSIAAISNSPIVCRMDKQAKEDLSRSTTPSTSAVIEDFVASYEKHRDFYCHTAIAVRRLCEAALEDHHIPCLVSHRAKEAASLRKKLYARQLLRGHAYASREEIKNDISDLAGVRIALYYPRHGEEVKRILDDELTVVEEKTINRMGMDEALHGGYDRWFPGYCAQHYRVHLKSGPVNQEGVPTHNTKVEIQVVSVLRHVWAEVEHDVVYKGKRRASGDDHRILDGLSGAVFLGECFLDQLYQTQVSRATTDDRGFENVYALGSFLWNWTASLGHCQVEYPVEVEFLKDLLGILGLNHPRTLRDILSQIDLSTRDGSEWHAFRAAFHPARSSLTMFLMHRILTMPAGANRLATTPADDPGIDRAKHELGLISSSLIWLDRVYPLSSQLFGALFASDSWDRYLPGIEWLDSQKAQDYWRGKAVLTDEERQKINVVFQCFTRNRAQPIQLAFALARLGVLRRYAADWLALHRVISPLLIVIQARC
;
A
#
# COMPACT_ATOMS: atom_id res chain seq x y z
N MET A 1 -21.46 -31.88 10.11
CA MET A 1 -21.49 -30.73 11.04
C MET A 1 -20.17 -30.65 11.82
N VAL A 2 -19.06 -30.34 11.15
CA VAL A 2 -17.75 -30.09 11.79
C VAL A 2 -16.99 -29.11 10.88
N THR A 3 -17.43 -27.84 10.77
CA THR A 3 -16.75 -26.86 9.89
C THR A 3 -17.07 -25.41 10.27
N GLN A 4 -16.89 -25.04 11.54
CA GLN A 4 -16.84 -23.62 11.96
C GLN A 4 -15.91 -23.36 13.15
N HIS A 5 -15.40 -24.41 13.81
CA HIS A 5 -14.60 -24.27 15.03
C HIS A 5 -13.08 -24.19 14.81
N GLU A 6 -12.54 -24.63 13.66
CA GLU A 6 -11.08 -24.75 13.47
C GLU A 6 -10.40 -23.47 12.97
N THR A 7 -11.06 -22.64 12.16
CA THR A 7 -10.52 -21.34 11.70
C THR A 7 -10.54 -20.28 12.80
N CYS A 8 -11.50 -20.35 13.73
CA CYS A 8 -11.56 -19.45 14.89
C CYS A 8 -10.44 -19.77 15.91
N MET A 9 -10.11 -21.07 16.11
CA MET A 9 -9.03 -21.47 17.03
C MET A 9 -7.64 -20.98 16.59
N SER A 10 -7.35 -20.90 15.28
CA SER A 10 -6.04 -20.44 14.78
C SER A 10 -5.75 -18.96 15.13
N TRP A 11 -6.75 -18.08 15.00
CA TRP A 11 -6.61 -16.67 15.34
C TRP A 11 -6.65 -16.44 16.85
N SER A 12 -7.49 -17.20 17.57
CA SER A 12 -7.51 -17.15 19.04
C SER A 12 -6.18 -17.60 19.65
N TYR A 13 -5.49 -18.60 19.09
CA TYR A 13 -4.17 -19.02 19.56
C TYR A 13 -3.08 -17.98 19.27
N LEU A 14 -3.10 -17.33 18.11
CA LEU A 14 -2.16 -16.24 17.79
C LEU A 14 -2.40 -15.01 18.66
N LEU A 15 -3.66 -14.62 18.87
CA LEU A 15 -4.06 -13.56 19.81
C LEU A 15 -3.76 -13.91 21.27
N PHE A 16 -3.85 -15.18 21.65
CA PHE A 16 -3.50 -15.67 22.99
C PHE A 16 -1.98 -15.62 23.24
N ILE A 17 -1.15 -15.94 22.24
CA ILE A 17 0.31 -15.78 22.30
C ILE A 17 0.70 -14.29 22.33
N LEU A 18 -0.01 -13.44 21.57
CA LEU A 18 0.26 -12.00 21.51
C LEU A 18 -0.26 -11.24 22.75
N SER A 19 -1.36 -11.66 23.39
CA SER A 19 -1.87 -11.01 24.61
C SER A 19 -0.94 -11.20 25.81
N HIS A 20 -0.18 -12.31 25.84
CA HIS A 20 0.88 -12.52 26.83
C HIS A 20 2.12 -11.65 26.55
N SER A 21 2.38 -11.25 25.31
CA SER A 21 3.49 -10.35 24.96
C SER A 21 3.29 -8.92 25.47
N GLU A 22 2.05 -8.42 25.48
CA GLU A 22 1.71 -7.11 26.04
C GLU A 22 1.98 -7.03 27.56
N THR A 23 1.78 -8.16 28.25
CA THR A 23 2.02 -8.30 29.68
C THR A 23 3.53 -8.33 29.98
N VAL A 24 4.33 -9.00 29.14
CA VAL A 24 5.81 -9.01 29.23
C VAL A 24 6.40 -7.62 28.97
N VAL A 25 5.88 -6.89 27.98
CA VAL A 25 6.29 -5.51 27.66
C VAL A 25 5.95 -4.54 28.81
N LYS A 26 4.78 -4.70 29.45
CA LYS A 26 4.38 -3.89 30.62
C LYS A 26 5.21 -4.20 31.87
N SER A 27 5.63 -5.45 32.09
CA SER A 27 6.49 -5.84 33.23
C SER A 27 7.91 -5.30 33.16
N ILE A 28 8.47 -5.10 31.95
CA ILE A 28 9.83 -4.53 31.76
C ILE A 28 9.84 -3.01 32.01
N ALA A 29 8.74 -2.31 31.71
CA ALA A 29 8.60 -0.87 31.92
C ALA A 29 8.58 -0.46 33.41
N ALA A 30 8.17 -1.34 34.33
CA ALA A 30 8.06 -1.04 35.76
C ALA A 30 9.40 -0.94 36.51
N ILE A 31 10.52 -1.37 35.91
CA ILE A 31 11.86 -1.39 36.56
C ILE A 31 12.59 -0.04 36.41
N SER A 32 12.09 0.90 35.59
CA SER A 32 12.81 2.16 35.27
C SER A 32 12.62 3.33 36.24
N ASN A 33 11.79 3.19 37.29
CA ASN A 33 11.45 4.30 38.20
C ASN A 33 12.04 4.13 39.61
N SER A 34 13.37 4.25 39.75
CA SER A 34 14.06 4.27 41.05
C SER A 34 14.81 5.61 41.28
N PRO A 35 14.73 6.22 42.48
CA PRO A 35 15.21 7.58 42.77
C PRO A 35 16.73 7.80 42.76
N ILE A 36 17.53 6.78 42.42
CA ILE A 36 19.01 6.87 42.36
C ILE A 36 19.49 7.49 41.03
N VAL A 37 18.65 7.48 39.97
CA VAL A 37 18.92 8.02 38.62
C VAL A 37 19.30 9.52 38.64
N CYS A 38 18.81 10.28 39.62
CA CYS A 38 19.00 11.74 39.67
C CYS A 38 20.42 12.17 40.11
N ARG A 39 21.20 11.29 40.75
CA ARG A 39 22.50 11.67 41.37
C ARG A 39 23.69 11.52 40.42
N MET A 40 23.61 10.63 39.43
CA MET A 40 24.73 10.32 38.52
C MET A 40 24.78 11.20 37.26
N ASP A 41 23.69 11.91 36.95
CA ASP A 41 23.58 12.81 35.79
C ASP A 41 24.45 14.09 35.93
N LYS A 42 24.92 14.41 37.15
CA LYS A 42 25.84 15.54 37.40
C LYS A 42 27.28 15.24 37.01
N GLN A 43 27.75 14.00 37.21
CA GLN A 43 29.16 13.65 37.06
C GLN A 43 29.52 13.40 35.58
N ALA A 44 28.60 12.84 34.79
CA ALA A 44 28.75 12.69 33.34
C ALA A 44 28.67 14.03 32.57
N LYS A 45 28.02 15.06 33.14
CA LYS A 45 28.00 16.42 32.59
C LYS A 45 29.33 17.16 32.76
N GLU A 46 30.11 16.83 33.79
CA GLU A 46 31.41 17.47 34.05
C GLU A 46 32.50 16.96 33.09
N ASP A 47 32.51 15.67 32.76
CA ASP A 47 33.55 15.09 31.90
C ASP A 47 33.37 15.40 30.40
N LEU A 48 32.12 15.61 29.94
CA LEU A 48 31.84 16.00 28.54
C LEU A 48 32.17 17.47 28.25
N SER A 49 32.37 18.29 29.30
CA SER A 49 32.63 19.72 29.18
C SER A 49 34.07 20.08 28.78
N ARG A 50 35.00 19.11 28.74
CA ARG A 50 36.45 19.36 28.63
C ARG A 50 37.06 19.29 27.23
N SER A 51 36.32 19.00 26.15
CA SER A 51 36.97 18.84 24.82
C SER A 51 36.20 19.35 23.58
N THR A 52 35.26 20.28 23.69
CA THR A 52 34.52 20.78 22.50
C THR A 52 34.60 22.29 22.37
N THR A 53 34.95 22.80 21.20
CA THR A 53 34.93 24.24 20.90
C THR A 53 33.50 24.80 21.03
N PRO A 54 33.30 25.93 21.74
CA PRO A 54 31.99 26.37 22.22
C PRO A 54 30.98 26.78 21.14
N SER A 55 31.41 27.23 19.96
CA SER A 55 30.46 27.67 18.90
C SER A 55 29.79 26.52 18.16
N THR A 56 30.33 25.30 18.29
CA THR A 56 30.01 24.16 17.44
C THR A 56 29.00 23.21 18.08
N SER A 57 29.08 23.06 19.41
CA SER A 57 28.00 22.43 20.21
C SER A 57 26.72 23.27 20.16
N ALA A 58 26.84 24.59 20.00
CA ALA A 58 25.70 25.49 19.97
C ALA A 58 24.69 25.17 18.86
N VAL A 59 25.14 24.80 17.65
CA VAL A 59 24.25 24.47 16.52
C VAL A 59 23.43 23.20 16.80
N ILE A 60 24.05 22.17 17.37
CA ILE A 60 23.36 20.92 17.75
C ILE A 60 22.36 21.20 18.88
N GLU A 61 22.78 21.89 19.93
CA GLU A 61 21.89 22.16 21.07
C GLU A 61 20.72 23.06 20.69
N ASP A 62 20.95 24.07 19.88
CA ASP A 62 19.94 24.96 19.34
C ASP A 62 18.96 24.20 18.42
N PHE A 63 19.46 23.30 17.56
CA PHE A 63 18.61 22.43 16.76
C PHE A 63 17.76 21.49 17.61
N VAL A 64 18.35 20.85 18.63
CA VAL A 64 17.64 19.93 19.53
C VAL A 64 16.57 20.67 20.35
N ALA A 65 16.88 21.86 20.85
CA ALA A 65 15.91 22.70 21.57
C ALA A 65 14.77 23.16 20.66
N SER A 66 15.08 23.51 19.40
CA SER A 66 14.06 23.83 18.40
C SER A 66 13.23 22.59 18.03
N TYR A 67 13.84 21.42 17.91
CA TYR A 67 13.15 20.16 17.63
C TYR A 67 12.17 19.80 18.74
N GLU A 68 12.58 19.89 20.01
CA GLU A 68 11.73 19.56 21.16
C GLU A 68 10.44 20.39 21.16
N LYS A 69 10.53 21.69 20.85
CA LYS A 69 9.37 22.59 20.73
C LYS A 69 8.43 22.22 19.58
N HIS A 70 8.92 21.55 18.54
CA HIS A 70 8.15 21.16 17.36
C HIS A 70 8.02 19.63 17.25
N ARG A 71 8.23 18.88 18.33
CA ARG A 71 8.20 17.41 18.29
C ARG A 71 6.80 16.90 17.91
N ASP A 72 5.75 17.58 18.37
CA ASP A 72 4.36 17.25 18.06
C ASP A 72 4.08 17.32 16.56
N PHE A 73 4.68 18.28 15.85
CA PHE A 73 4.59 18.37 14.39
C PHE A 73 5.11 17.10 13.69
N TYR A 74 6.28 16.58 14.11
CA TYR A 74 6.81 15.33 13.56
C TYR A 74 5.97 14.11 13.97
N CYS A 75 5.40 14.13 15.17
CA CYS A 75 4.48 13.10 15.65
C CYS A 75 3.22 13.04 14.78
N HIS A 76 2.55 14.17 14.56
CA HIS A 76 1.35 14.27 13.72
C HIS A 76 1.64 13.89 12.27
N THR A 77 2.81 14.27 11.74
CA THR A 77 3.26 13.84 10.41
C THR A 77 3.40 12.31 10.34
N ALA A 78 4.03 11.69 11.34
CA ALA A 78 4.17 10.23 11.40
C ALA A 78 2.81 9.52 11.56
N ILE A 79 1.86 10.09 12.32
CA ILE A 79 0.49 9.58 12.45
C ILE A 79 -0.23 9.60 11.09
N ALA A 80 -0.10 10.69 10.34
CA ALA A 80 -0.71 10.82 9.02
C ALA A 80 -0.18 9.76 8.04
N VAL A 81 1.14 9.60 7.95
CA VAL A 81 1.77 8.57 7.12
C VAL A 81 1.39 7.17 7.59
N ARG A 82 1.35 6.92 8.90
CA ARG A 82 0.89 5.62 9.43
C ARG A 82 -0.52 5.29 8.97
N ARG A 83 -1.47 6.22 9.08
CA ARG A 83 -2.87 6.00 8.67
C ARG A 83 -3.00 5.73 7.18
N LEU A 84 -2.22 6.45 6.36
CA LEU A 84 -2.16 6.22 4.92
C LEU A 84 -1.65 4.80 4.63
N CYS A 85 -0.51 4.41 5.22
CA CYS A 85 0.05 3.07 5.06
C CYS A 85 -0.90 1.98 5.57
N GLU A 86 -1.56 2.17 6.72
CA GLU A 86 -2.54 1.20 7.25
C GLU A 86 -3.70 1.00 6.28
N ALA A 87 -4.32 2.08 5.81
CA ALA A 87 -5.44 1.99 4.88
C ALA A 87 -5.03 1.31 3.56
N ALA A 88 -3.89 1.71 2.99
CA ALA A 88 -3.41 1.13 1.74
C ALA A 88 -3.04 -0.35 1.90
N LEU A 89 -2.38 -0.73 2.99
CA LEU A 89 -2.06 -2.13 3.26
C LEU A 89 -3.31 -2.97 3.52
N GLU A 90 -4.33 -2.41 4.21
CA GLU A 90 -5.63 -3.06 4.43
C GLU A 90 -6.41 -3.26 3.12
N ASP A 91 -6.45 -2.24 2.25
CA ASP A 91 -7.10 -2.32 0.92
C ASP A 91 -6.46 -3.41 0.06
N HIS A 92 -5.14 -3.53 0.14
CA HIS A 92 -4.41 -4.60 -0.52
C HIS A 92 -4.57 -5.94 0.18
N HIS A 93 -5.00 -5.96 1.46
CA HIS A 93 -5.19 -7.08 2.39
C HIS A 93 -3.92 -7.60 3.11
N ILE A 94 -2.83 -6.80 3.19
CA ILE A 94 -1.52 -7.26 3.66
C ILE A 94 -1.54 -7.32 5.18
N PRO A 95 -1.46 -8.52 5.80
CA PRO A 95 -1.42 -8.61 7.25
C PRO A 95 -0.10 -8.02 7.75
N CYS A 96 -0.19 -6.98 8.55
CA CYS A 96 0.95 -6.31 9.17
C CYS A 96 0.53 -5.56 10.45
N LEU A 97 1.53 -5.10 11.20
CA LEU A 97 1.34 -4.12 12.26
C LEU A 97 2.03 -2.83 11.83
N VAL A 98 1.31 -1.71 11.87
CA VAL A 98 1.90 -0.40 11.56
C VAL A 98 1.97 0.43 12.83
N SER A 99 3.15 0.95 13.14
CA SER A 99 3.36 1.85 14.26
C SER A 99 4.07 3.12 13.81
N HIS A 100 4.05 4.14 14.67
CA HIS A 100 4.66 5.44 14.39
C HIS A 100 5.44 5.92 15.61
N ARG A 101 6.42 6.79 15.38
CA ARG A 101 7.16 7.47 16.43
C ARG A 101 7.72 8.80 15.96
N ALA A 102 7.74 9.78 16.86
CA ALA A 102 8.66 10.90 16.78
C ALA A 102 9.93 10.55 17.57
N LYS A 103 11.09 11.00 17.12
CA LYS A 103 12.35 10.75 17.81
C LYS A 103 12.38 11.46 19.18
N GLU A 104 12.98 10.83 20.18
CA GLU A 104 13.22 11.50 21.47
C GLU A 104 14.37 12.51 21.35
N ALA A 105 14.24 13.73 21.87
CA ALA A 105 15.28 14.76 21.75
C ALA A 105 16.61 14.34 22.37
N ALA A 106 16.58 13.61 23.49
CA ALA A 106 17.80 13.05 24.09
C ALA A 106 18.49 12.04 23.15
N SER A 107 17.72 11.22 22.42
CA SER A 107 18.25 10.29 21.43
C SER A 107 18.76 11.02 20.18
N LEU A 108 18.05 12.04 19.72
CA LEU A 108 18.46 12.92 18.63
C LEU A 108 19.81 13.58 18.94
N ARG A 109 19.95 14.20 20.13
CA ARG A 109 21.20 14.82 20.58
C ARG A 109 22.36 13.84 20.52
N LYS A 110 22.21 12.65 21.13
CA LYS A 110 23.25 11.59 21.09
C LYS A 110 23.62 11.21 19.66
N LYS A 111 22.62 11.04 18.79
CA LYS A 111 22.83 10.68 17.38
C LYS A 111 23.59 11.75 16.61
N LEU A 112 23.29 13.03 16.83
CA LEU A 112 23.98 14.15 16.19
C LEU A 112 25.45 14.23 16.59
N TYR A 113 25.75 14.14 17.89
CA TYR A 113 27.15 14.12 18.34
C TYR A 113 27.91 12.90 17.79
N ALA A 114 27.30 11.72 17.81
CA ALA A 114 27.93 10.51 17.25
C ALA A 114 28.22 10.66 15.75
N ARG A 115 27.28 11.22 14.97
CA ARG A 115 27.49 11.47 13.54
C ARG A 115 28.54 12.53 13.27
N GLN A 116 28.55 13.62 14.03
CA GLN A 116 29.58 14.65 13.93
C GLN A 116 30.98 14.06 14.10
N LEU A 117 31.16 13.20 15.10
CA LEU A 117 32.43 12.49 15.33
C LEU A 117 32.80 11.62 14.13
N LEU A 118 31.86 10.85 13.58
CA LEU A 118 32.09 9.99 12.42
C LEU A 118 32.40 10.75 11.13
N ARG A 119 31.83 11.94 10.95
CA ARG A 119 32.05 12.80 9.78
C ARG A 119 33.40 13.53 9.83
N GLY A 120 34.04 13.60 10.99
CA GLY A 120 35.32 14.29 11.18
C GLY A 120 35.25 15.82 11.08
N HIS A 121 34.07 16.38 10.86
CA HIS A 121 33.83 17.82 10.87
C HIS A 121 32.47 18.11 11.50
N ALA A 122 32.31 19.34 11.95
CA ALA A 122 31.13 19.74 12.68
C ALA A 122 30.02 20.30 11.79
N TYR A 123 28.78 20.26 12.30
CA TYR A 123 27.65 20.85 11.59
C TYR A 123 27.79 22.37 11.54
N ALA A 124 27.74 22.93 10.34
CA ALA A 124 27.84 24.36 10.08
C ALA A 124 26.48 25.07 10.22
N SER A 125 25.37 24.35 9.99
CA SER A 125 24.02 24.95 10.03
C SER A 125 22.93 23.96 10.44
N ARG A 126 21.76 24.51 10.83
CA ARG A 126 20.54 23.71 11.07
C ARG A 126 20.08 22.96 9.83
N GLU A 127 20.29 23.52 8.64
CA GLU A 127 19.88 22.92 7.37
C GLU A 127 20.71 21.67 7.06
N GLU A 128 22.01 21.72 7.35
CA GLU A 128 22.88 20.55 7.23
C GLU A 128 22.40 19.40 8.13
N ILE A 129 21.98 19.71 9.37
CA ILE A 129 21.40 18.72 10.29
C ILE A 129 20.10 18.13 9.72
N LYS A 130 19.19 18.97 9.19
CA LYS A 130 17.93 18.51 8.58
C LYS A 130 18.15 17.60 7.38
N ASN A 131 19.19 17.86 6.59
CA ASN A 131 19.51 17.05 5.43
C ASN A 131 20.14 15.70 5.81
N ASP A 132 20.92 15.67 6.89
CA ASP A 132 21.60 14.46 7.39
C ASP A 132 20.66 13.51 8.18
N ILE A 133 19.76 14.05 9.00
CA ILE A 133 18.85 13.25 9.84
C ILE A 133 17.49 13.05 9.16
N SER A 134 17.23 11.81 8.73
CA SER A 134 15.99 11.41 8.07
C SER A 134 14.91 10.86 9.02
N ASP A 135 15.28 10.43 10.24
CA ASP A 135 14.41 9.69 11.16
C ASP A 135 13.81 10.55 12.28
N LEU A 136 13.48 11.81 11.98
CA LEU A 136 12.79 12.71 12.93
C LEU A 136 11.33 12.27 13.15
N ALA A 137 10.68 11.85 12.06
CA ALA A 137 9.39 11.18 12.02
C ALA A 137 9.61 9.78 11.41
N GLY A 138 9.08 8.75 12.06
CA GLY A 138 9.25 7.37 11.62
C GLY A 138 7.96 6.57 11.67
N VAL A 139 7.79 5.69 10.67
CA VAL A 139 6.74 4.68 10.62
C VAL A 139 7.41 3.31 10.51
N ARG A 140 6.84 2.31 11.17
CA ARG A 140 7.33 0.94 11.11
C ARG A 140 6.21 0.02 10.66
N ILE A 141 6.44 -0.69 9.57
CA ILE A 141 5.55 -1.73 9.04
C ILE A 141 6.18 -3.07 9.39
N ALA A 142 5.58 -3.78 10.33
CA ALA A 142 6.00 -5.10 10.78
C ALA A 142 5.17 -6.18 10.07
N LEU A 143 5.78 -6.89 9.12
CA LEU A 143 5.15 -7.93 8.31
C LEU A 143 5.08 -9.26 9.05
N TYR A 144 3.93 -9.93 8.97
CA TYR A 144 3.85 -11.33 9.44
C TYR A 144 4.58 -12.29 8.49
N TYR A 145 4.48 -12.03 7.18
CA TYR A 145 5.19 -12.79 6.15
C TYR A 145 6.18 -11.87 5.44
N PRO A 146 7.50 -12.07 5.63
CA PRO A 146 8.54 -11.22 5.02
C PRO A 146 8.43 -11.10 3.49
N ARG A 147 7.89 -12.12 2.84
CA ARG A 147 7.68 -12.19 1.39
C ARG A 147 6.82 -11.06 0.81
N HIS A 148 5.97 -10.42 1.62
CA HIS A 148 5.15 -9.29 1.17
C HIS A 148 5.97 -7.99 1.00
N GLY A 149 7.27 -7.99 1.31
CA GLY A 149 8.10 -6.78 1.22
C GLY A 149 8.09 -6.10 -0.15
N GLU A 150 8.12 -6.86 -1.25
CA GLU A 150 8.04 -6.30 -2.62
C GLU A 150 6.67 -5.71 -2.94
N GLU A 151 5.61 -6.28 -2.37
CA GLU A 151 4.26 -5.75 -2.54
C GLU A 151 4.08 -4.46 -1.75
N VAL A 152 4.57 -4.41 -0.50
CA VAL A 152 4.61 -3.19 0.30
C VAL A 152 5.36 -2.09 -0.44
N LYS A 153 6.51 -2.40 -1.06
CA LYS A 153 7.26 -1.42 -1.84
C LYS A 153 6.39 -0.74 -2.90
N ARG A 154 5.69 -1.53 -3.71
CA ARG A 154 4.82 -1.01 -4.78
C ARG A 154 3.69 -0.15 -4.22
N ILE A 155 3.05 -0.59 -3.13
CA ILE A 155 2.01 0.19 -2.45
C ILE A 155 2.57 1.53 -1.95
N LEU A 156 3.77 1.53 -1.38
CA LEU A 156 4.41 2.78 -0.94
C LEU A 156 4.75 3.69 -2.13
N ASP A 157 5.20 3.15 -3.26
CA ASP A 157 5.46 3.92 -4.48
C ASP A 157 4.17 4.53 -5.07
N ASP A 158 3.02 3.86 -4.92
CA ASP A 158 1.71 4.31 -5.39
C ASP A 158 1.11 5.39 -4.48
N GLU A 159 1.30 5.29 -3.16
CA GLU A 159 0.70 6.21 -2.17
C GLU A 159 1.60 7.40 -1.81
N LEU A 160 2.93 7.25 -1.92
CA LEU A 160 3.91 8.20 -1.39
C LEU A 160 4.99 8.53 -2.42
N THR A 161 5.62 9.70 -2.27
CA THR A 161 6.80 10.06 -3.05
C THR A 161 8.02 9.49 -2.36
N VAL A 162 8.52 8.34 -2.83
CA VAL A 162 9.75 7.73 -2.32
C VAL A 162 10.98 8.48 -2.86
N VAL A 163 11.80 9.00 -1.95
CA VAL A 163 13.00 9.79 -2.25
C VAL A 163 14.26 8.93 -2.21
N GLU A 164 14.30 7.97 -1.29
CA GLU A 164 15.45 7.09 -1.10
C GLU A 164 14.99 5.74 -0.57
N GLU A 165 15.64 4.69 -1.06
CA GLU A 165 15.46 3.31 -0.64
C GLU A 165 16.81 2.77 -0.17
N LYS A 166 16.82 2.16 1.03
CA LYS A 166 18.02 1.56 1.59
C LYS A 166 17.72 0.20 2.18
N THR A 167 18.37 -0.83 1.64
CA THR A 167 18.39 -2.16 2.27
C THR A 167 19.44 -2.18 3.37
N ILE A 168 19.01 -2.49 4.58
CA ILE A 168 19.91 -2.77 5.71
C ILE A 168 20.02 -4.27 5.84
N ASN A 169 21.24 -4.79 5.74
CA ASN A 169 21.55 -6.18 6.04
C ASN A 169 22.85 -6.22 6.84
N ARG A 170 22.74 -6.48 8.15
CA ARG A 170 23.91 -6.60 9.04
C ARG A 170 24.36 -8.06 9.11
N MET A 171 25.13 -8.47 8.11
CA MET A 171 25.90 -9.73 8.14
C MET A 171 27.39 -9.46 8.35
N GLY A 172 28.09 -10.41 8.97
CA GLY A 172 29.53 -10.42 9.14
C GLY A 172 30.04 -9.66 10.38
N MET A 173 31.37 -9.46 10.40
CA MET A 173 32.12 -8.90 11.50
C MET A 173 31.86 -7.38 11.64
N ASP A 174 31.23 -6.96 12.73
CA ASP A 174 31.00 -5.54 13.06
C ASP A 174 31.89 -5.16 14.26
N GLU A 175 33.13 -4.77 13.99
CA GLU A 175 34.12 -4.40 15.01
C GLU A 175 33.64 -3.25 15.91
N ALA A 176 32.85 -2.33 15.35
CA ALA A 176 32.40 -1.12 16.04
C ALA A 176 31.22 -1.35 16.99
N LEU A 177 30.28 -2.23 16.65
CA LEU A 177 29.10 -2.50 17.47
C LEU A 177 29.16 -3.78 18.32
N HIS A 178 29.87 -4.82 17.84
CA HIS A 178 29.77 -6.18 18.41
C HIS A 178 31.09 -6.67 19.01
N GLY A 179 32.04 -5.74 19.23
CA GLY A 179 33.32 -6.05 19.88
C GLY A 179 34.18 -7.04 19.10
N GLY A 180 34.03 -7.09 17.77
CA GLY A 180 34.76 -8.01 16.89
C GLY A 180 34.23 -9.44 16.86
N TYR A 181 33.01 -9.69 17.38
CA TYR A 181 32.35 -10.99 17.20
C TYR A 181 31.85 -11.14 15.75
N ASP A 182 32.25 -12.23 15.10
CA ASP A 182 31.77 -12.60 13.76
C ASP A 182 30.43 -13.31 13.85
N ARG A 183 29.40 -12.72 13.24
CA ARG A 183 28.03 -13.23 13.32
C ARG A 183 27.78 -14.35 12.34
N TRP A 184 27.10 -15.38 12.81
CA TRP A 184 26.74 -16.54 12.01
C TRP A 184 25.37 -16.37 11.35
N PHE A 185 24.48 -15.58 11.95
CA PHE A 185 23.14 -15.33 11.45
C PHE A 185 22.93 -13.88 11.05
N PRO A 186 22.00 -13.58 10.12
CA PRO A 186 21.67 -12.22 9.75
C PRO A 186 21.24 -11.43 11.00
N GLY A 187 21.86 -10.27 11.25
CA GLY A 187 21.47 -9.37 12.34
C GLY A 187 20.22 -8.57 12.00
N TYR A 188 20.24 -7.27 12.30
CA TYR A 188 19.15 -6.39 11.89
C TYR A 188 19.07 -6.30 10.35
N CYS A 189 17.94 -6.74 9.81
CA CYS A 189 17.61 -6.67 8.39
C CYS A 189 16.28 -5.92 8.21
N ALA A 190 16.27 -4.88 7.38
CA ALA A 190 15.08 -4.08 7.10
C ALA A 190 15.22 -3.33 5.78
N GLN A 191 14.09 -3.05 5.12
CA GLN A 191 14.04 -2.09 4.02
C GLN A 191 13.60 -0.74 4.57
N HIS A 192 14.39 0.30 4.32
CA HIS A 192 14.13 1.66 4.77
C HIS A 192 13.75 2.51 3.56
N TYR A 193 12.60 3.15 3.62
CA TYR A 193 12.14 4.11 2.62
C TYR A 193 12.09 5.49 3.24
N ARG A 194 12.67 6.48 2.57
CA ARG A 194 12.50 7.90 2.93
C ARG A 194 11.48 8.49 1.99
N VAL A 195 10.40 9.00 2.56
CA VAL A 195 9.22 9.38 1.79
C VAL A 195 8.76 10.81 2.08
N HIS A 196 8.02 11.35 1.12
CA HIS A 196 7.15 12.51 1.28
C HIS A 196 5.72 12.12 0.94
N LEU A 197 4.76 12.86 1.50
CA LEU A 197 3.36 12.75 1.10
C LEU A 197 3.18 13.30 -0.32
N LYS A 198 2.48 12.56 -1.19
CA LYS A 198 1.96 13.09 -2.47
C LYS A 198 0.90 14.14 -2.10
N SER A 199 1.04 15.37 -2.60
CA SER A 199 0.24 16.57 -2.30
C SER A 199 -1.08 16.37 -1.54
N GLY A 200 -1.19 16.96 -0.34
CA GLY A 200 -2.43 17.10 0.41
C GLY A 200 -2.43 18.44 1.17
N PRO A 201 -3.59 19.05 1.46
CA PRO A 201 -3.63 20.30 2.18
C PRO A 201 -3.00 20.11 3.55
N VAL A 202 -2.52 21.23 4.06
CA VAL A 202 -2.27 21.48 5.48
C VAL A 202 -3.18 20.60 6.35
N ASN A 203 -2.62 19.85 7.31
CA ASN A 203 -3.45 19.02 8.20
C ASN A 203 -4.47 19.89 8.97
N GLN A 204 -5.44 19.28 9.67
CA GLN A 204 -6.46 20.02 10.46
C GLN A 204 -5.88 21.00 11.51
N GLU A 205 -4.57 21.00 11.72
CA GLU A 205 -3.84 21.81 12.71
C GLU A 205 -2.95 22.89 12.07
N GLY A 206 -3.07 23.15 10.77
CA GLY A 206 -2.33 24.27 10.15
C GLY A 206 -0.90 23.94 9.71
N VAL A 207 -0.51 22.66 9.69
CA VAL A 207 0.84 22.23 9.35
C VAL A 207 1.04 21.93 7.85
N PRO A 208 2.01 22.55 7.16
CA PRO A 208 2.41 22.16 5.80
C PRO A 208 3.06 20.76 5.79
N THR A 209 2.38 19.81 5.15
CA THR A 209 2.79 18.40 5.02
C THR A 209 3.69 18.14 3.81
N HIS A 210 3.85 19.14 2.92
CA HIS A 210 4.76 19.08 1.78
C HIS A 210 6.22 19.18 2.26
N ASN A 211 7.09 18.29 1.78
CA ASN A 211 8.55 18.30 1.98
C ASN A 211 9.11 17.84 3.35
N THR A 212 8.29 17.31 4.27
CA THR A 212 8.80 16.68 5.50
C THR A 212 9.18 15.23 5.21
N LYS A 213 10.43 14.84 5.51
CA LYS A 213 10.91 13.46 5.33
C LYS A 213 10.37 12.57 6.45
N VAL A 214 9.78 11.44 6.08
CA VAL A 214 9.41 10.37 7.00
C VAL A 214 10.21 9.12 6.64
N GLU A 215 10.80 8.47 7.64
CA GLU A 215 11.47 7.19 7.46
C GLU A 215 10.48 6.04 7.73
N ILE A 216 10.17 5.25 6.70
CA ILE A 216 9.38 4.02 6.81
C ILE A 216 10.33 2.84 6.89
N GLN A 217 10.22 2.04 7.96
CA GLN A 217 10.99 0.83 8.15
C GLN A 217 10.08 -0.39 7.94
N VAL A 218 10.33 -1.15 6.88
CA VAL A 218 9.66 -2.42 6.60
C VAL A 218 10.53 -3.57 7.10
N VAL A 219 9.99 -4.34 8.03
CA VAL A 219 10.68 -5.41 8.76
C VAL A 219 9.67 -6.52 9.08
N SER A 220 10.09 -7.76 9.34
CA SER A 220 9.16 -8.76 9.87
C SER A 220 8.86 -8.53 11.36
N VAL A 221 7.75 -9.08 11.85
CA VAL A 221 7.41 -9.03 13.29
C VAL A 221 8.49 -9.71 14.14
N LEU A 222 8.95 -10.90 13.76
CA LEU A 222 9.97 -11.63 14.52
C LEU A 222 11.30 -10.88 14.55
N ARG A 223 11.71 -10.32 13.40
CA ARG A 223 12.94 -9.57 13.29
C ARG A 223 12.87 -8.25 14.03
N HIS A 224 11.70 -7.61 14.01
CA HIS A 224 11.43 -6.40 14.76
C HIS A 224 11.60 -6.62 16.26
N VAL A 225 10.98 -7.66 16.83
CA VAL A 225 11.07 -7.98 18.26
C VAL A 225 12.53 -8.26 18.65
N TRP A 226 13.25 -9.04 17.84
CA TRP A 226 14.66 -9.31 18.10
C TRP A 226 15.52 -8.03 18.10
N ALA A 227 15.27 -7.12 17.16
CA ALA A 227 16.02 -5.86 17.07
C ALA A 227 15.80 -4.95 18.28
N GLU A 228 14.62 -5.01 18.91
CA GLU A 228 14.37 -4.29 20.17
C GLU A 228 15.15 -4.92 21.33
N VAL A 229 15.20 -6.25 21.40
CA VAL A 229 16.02 -6.97 22.40
C VAL A 229 17.50 -6.68 22.22
N GLU A 230 18.03 -6.76 20.99
CA GLU A 230 19.42 -6.40 20.69
C GLU A 230 19.69 -4.95 21.09
N HIS A 231 18.81 -4.03 20.72
CA HIS A 231 18.98 -2.62 21.04
C HIS A 231 19.02 -2.37 22.56
N ASP A 232 18.14 -3.00 23.32
CA ASP A 232 18.08 -2.81 24.76
C ASP A 232 19.28 -3.44 25.48
N VAL A 233 19.74 -4.62 25.04
CA VAL A 233 20.93 -5.28 25.60
C VAL A 233 22.22 -4.52 25.27
N VAL A 234 22.39 -4.14 24.00
CA VAL A 234 23.64 -3.53 23.50
C VAL A 234 23.74 -2.04 23.88
N TYR A 235 22.64 -1.29 23.80
CA TYR A 235 22.68 0.17 23.95
C TYR A 235 22.09 0.70 25.26
N LYS A 236 21.12 0.01 25.87
CA LYS A 236 20.51 0.43 27.14
C LYS A 236 20.97 -0.37 28.36
N GLY A 237 21.78 -1.41 28.16
CA GLY A 237 22.34 -2.22 29.24
C GLY A 237 23.13 -1.36 30.23
N LYS A 238 22.94 -1.60 31.53
CA LYS A 238 23.71 -0.93 32.62
C LYS A 238 25.23 -1.20 32.53
N ARG A 239 25.61 -2.21 31.76
CA ARG A 239 26.97 -2.68 31.50
C ARG A 239 27.08 -2.97 30.00
N ARG A 240 28.26 -2.75 29.43
CA ARG A 240 28.55 -3.08 28.03
C ARG A 240 28.28 -4.57 27.80
N ALA A 241 27.60 -4.90 26.70
CA ALA A 241 27.29 -6.28 26.35
C ALA A 241 28.59 -7.11 26.28
N SER A 242 28.59 -8.27 26.94
CA SER A 242 29.71 -9.22 26.97
C SER A 242 29.81 -10.01 25.66
N GLY A 243 30.93 -10.68 25.42
CA GLY A 243 31.06 -11.59 24.26
C GLY A 243 30.00 -12.69 24.25
N ASP A 244 29.61 -13.19 25.42
CA ASP A 244 28.56 -14.20 25.56
C ASP A 244 27.16 -13.62 25.27
N ASP A 245 26.88 -12.37 25.66
CA ASP A 245 25.63 -11.70 25.28
C ASP A 245 25.50 -11.59 23.75
N HIS A 246 26.59 -11.25 23.05
CA HIS A 246 26.59 -11.17 21.58
C HIS A 246 26.37 -12.55 20.94
N ARG A 247 26.97 -13.61 21.47
CA ARG A 247 26.75 -15.00 21.01
C ARG A 247 25.30 -15.44 21.21
N ILE A 248 24.71 -15.12 22.36
CA ILE A 248 23.30 -15.44 22.67
C ILE A 248 22.38 -14.68 21.72
N LEU A 249 22.62 -13.38 21.50
CA LEU A 249 21.85 -12.56 20.57
C LEU A 249 21.95 -13.09 19.13
N ASP A 250 23.12 -13.55 18.71
CA ASP A 250 23.32 -14.17 17.40
C ASP A 250 22.56 -15.52 17.27
N GLY A 251 22.62 -16.37 18.30
CA GLY A 251 21.82 -17.60 18.35
C GLY A 251 20.31 -17.36 18.32
N LEU A 252 19.83 -16.36 19.07
CA LEU A 252 18.44 -15.89 18.99
C LEU A 252 18.10 -15.39 17.58
N SER A 253 19.07 -14.77 16.91
CA SER A 253 18.89 -14.31 15.55
C SER A 253 18.68 -15.45 14.57
N GLY A 254 19.43 -16.55 14.73
CA GLY A 254 19.22 -17.78 13.97
C GLY A 254 17.85 -18.41 14.19
N ALA A 255 17.37 -18.44 15.45
CA ALA A 255 16.03 -18.94 15.76
C ALA A 255 14.92 -18.11 15.08
N VAL A 256 15.07 -16.78 15.06
CA VAL A 256 14.15 -15.88 14.34
C VAL A 256 14.18 -16.15 12.85
N PHE A 257 15.36 -16.27 12.25
CA PHE A 257 15.52 -16.57 10.83
C PHE A 257 14.83 -17.90 10.46
N LEU A 258 15.02 -18.96 11.26
CA LEU A 258 14.32 -20.23 11.07
C LEU A 258 12.80 -20.08 11.17
N GLY A 259 12.32 -19.29 12.13
CA GLY A 259 10.90 -18.97 12.26
C GLY A 259 10.33 -18.27 11.02
N GLU A 260 11.07 -17.30 10.45
CA GLU A 260 10.70 -16.63 9.20
C GLU A 260 10.65 -17.62 8.02
N CYS A 261 11.62 -18.54 7.91
CA CYS A 261 11.60 -19.60 6.89
C CYS A 261 10.37 -20.51 7.03
N PHE A 262 10.01 -20.92 8.25
CA PHE A 262 8.81 -21.76 8.46
C PHE A 262 7.51 -21.00 8.17
N LEU A 263 7.43 -19.71 8.48
CA LEU A 263 6.28 -18.88 8.12
C LEU A 263 6.14 -18.78 6.60
N ASP A 264 7.24 -18.61 5.88
CA ASP A 264 7.20 -18.60 4.40
C ASP A 264 6.77 -19.96 3.84
N GLN A 265 7.31 -21.07 4.35
CA GLN A 265 6.90 -22.42 3.95
C GLN A 265 5.43 -22.72 4.26
N LEU A 266 4.93 -22.27 5.41
CA LEU A 266 3.54 -22.42 5.79
C LEU A 266 2.63 -21.65 4.83
N TYR A 267 2.99 -20.40 4.52
CA TYR A 267 2.28 -19.58 3.54
C TYR A 267 2.26 -20.27 2.17
N GLN A 268 3.42 -20.72 1.68
CA GLN A 268 3.51 -21.45 0.41
C GLN A 268 2.63 -22.70 0.40
N THR A 269 2.64 -23.48 1.48
CA THR A 269 1.82 -24.69 1.60
C THR A 269 0.33 -24.37 1.59
N GLN A 270 -0.09 -23.31 2.29
CA GLN A 270 -1.48 -22.86 2.30
C GLN A 270 -1.93 -22.40 0.91
N VAL A 271 -1.10 -21.61 0.23
CA VAL A 271 -1.34 -21.20 -1.16
C VAL A 271 -1.45 -22.43 -2.06
N SER A 272 -0.48 -23.35 -2.02
CA SER A 272 -0.51 -24.58 -2.83
C SER A 272 -1.76 -25.42 -2.57
N ARG A 273 -2.16 -25.59 -1.30
CA ARG A 273 -3.39 -26.31 -0.95
C ARG A 273 -4.65 -25.64 -1.51
N ALA A 274 -4.74 -24.32 -1.42
CA ALA A 274 -5.83 -23.55 -2.01
C ALA A 274 -5.91 -23.75 -3.54
N THR A 275 -4.77 -23.93 -4.21
CA THR A 275 -4.74 -24.24 -5.66
C THR A 275 -5.08 -25.69 -6.00
N THR A 276 -4.98 -26.64 -5.07
CA THR A 276 -5.25 -28.08 -5.31
C THR A 276 -6.63 -28.55 -4.86
N ASP A 277 -7.22 -27.95 -3.81
CA ASP A 277 -8.47 -28.42 -3.20
C ASP A 277 -9.73 -27.94 -3.96
N ASP A 278 -9.54 -27.17 -5.03
CA ASP A 278 -10.58 -26.58 -5.90
C ASP A 278 -11.75 -25.86 -5.19
N ARG A 279 -11.60 -25.54 -3.90
CA ARG A 279 -12.62 -24.84 -3.08
C ARG A 279 -12.85 -23.38 -3.46
N GLY A 280 -12.14 -22.92 -4.50
CA GLY A 280 -12.18 -21.57 -5.01
C GLY A 280 -11.21 -20.63 -4.30
N PHE A 281 -10.93 -19.49 -4.92
CA PHE A 281 -10.02 -18.50 -4.35
C PHE A 281 -10.72 -17.72 -3.25
N GLU A 282 -10.28 -17.91 -2.00
CA GLU A 282 -10.87 -17.28 -0.82
C GLU A 282 -10.70 -15.75 -0.86
N ASN A 283 -9.49 -15.28 -1.14
CA ASN A 283 -9.14 -13.85 -1.18
C ASN A 283 -8.39 -13.49 -2.48
N VAL A 284 -8.16 -12.18 -2.67
CA VAL A 284 -7.49 -11.63 -3.86
C VAL A 284 -6.07 -12.20 -4.02
N TYR A 285 -5.37 -12.47 -2.92
CA TYR A 285 -4.03 -13.06 -2.95
C TYR A 285 -3.99 -14.49 -3.45
N ALA A 286 -4.94 -15.32 -3.02
CA ALA A 286 -4.98 -16.71 -3.49
C ALA A 286 -5.09 -16.74 -5.02
N LEU A 287 -5.91 -15.86 -5.59
CA LEU A 287 -6.02 -15.70 -7.04
C LEU A 287 -4.75 -15.09 -7.64
N GLY A 288 -4.23 -14.00 -7.07
CA GLY A 288 -3.02 -13.32 -7.55
C GLY A 288 -1.79 -14.22 -7.58
N SER A 289 -1.58 -15.00 -6.52
CA SER A 289 -0.49 -15.96 -6.42
C SER A 289 -0.68 -17.13 -7.39
N PHE A 290 -1.90 -17.62 -7.59
CA PHE A 290 -2.18 -18.64 -8.60
C PHE A 290 -1.83 -18.14 -10.01
N LEU A 291 -2.23 -16.91 -10.36
CA LEU A 291 -1.90 -16.30 -11.65
C LEU A 291 -0.40 -16.06 -11.80
N TRP A 292 0.27 -15.57 -10.76
CA TRP A 292 1.71 -15.38 -10.75
C TRP A 292 2.48 -16.69 -10.95
N ASN A 293 2.09 -17.77 -10.26
CA ASN A 293 2.72 -19.06 -10.43
C ASN A 293 2.48 -19.62 -11.84
N TRP A 294 1.28 -19.40 -12.39
CA TRP A 294 0.99 -19.77 -13.78
C TRP A 294 1.86 -19.00 -14.77
N THR A 295 1.97 -17.68 -14.66
CA THR A 295 2.82 -16.89 -15.57
C THR A 295 4.30 -17.25 -15.43
N ALA A 296 4.78 -17.50 -14.21
CA ALA A 296 6.14 -17.97 -13.97
C ALA A 296 6.42 -19.33 -14.66
N SER A 297 5.42 -20.22 -14.70
CA SER A 297 5.55 -21.53 -15.35
C SER A 297 5.68 -21.47 -16.88
N LEU A 298 5.26 -20.36 -17.51
CA LEU A 298 5.34 -20.16 -18.97
C LEU A 298 6.75 -19.76 -19.45
N GLY A 299 7.67 -19.42 -18.53
CA GLY A 299 9.07 -19.09 -18.83
C GLY A 299 9.25 -17.67 -19.40
N HIS A 300 10.01 -16.82 -18.68
CA HIS A 300 10.55 -15.50 -19.04
C HIS A 300 9.83 -14.64 -20.11
N CYS A 301 8.50 -14.68 -20.18
CA CYS A 301 7.73 -13.62 -20.77
C CYS A 301 7.66 -12.50 -19.72
N GLN A 302 7.92 -11.25 -20.14
CA GLN A 302 7.87 -10.05 -19.31
C GLN A 302 6.44 -9.75 -18.83
N VAL A 303 5.84 -10.65 -18.08
CA VAL A 303 4.50 -10.46 -17.53
C VAL A 303 4.67 -9.85 -16.15
N GLU A 304 4.35 -8.56 -16.05
CA GLU A 304 4.27 -7.84 -14.77
C GLU A 304 3.39 -8.63 -13.78
N TYR A 305 3.70 -8.53 -12.49
CA TYR A 305 2.87 -9.14 -11.46
C TYR A 305 1.40 -8.72 -11.62
N PRO A 306 0.43 -9.65 -11.50
CA PRO A 306 -0.98 -9.35 -11.69
C PRO A 306 -1.45 -8.16 -10.85
N VAL A 307 -1.91 -7.10 -11.51
CA VAL A 307 -2.54 -5.91 -10.91
C VAL A 307 -4.07 -6.01 -11.07
N GLU A 308 -4.86 -5.20 -10.38
CA GLU A 308 -6.35 -5.23 -10.45
C GLU A 308 -7.01 -6.61 -10.18
N VAL A 309 -6.34 -7.48 -9.43
CA VAL A 309 -6.79 -8.87 -9.19
C VAL A 309 -8.16 -8.92 -8.49
N GLU A 310 -8.50 -7.88 -7.72
CA GLU A 310 -9.82 -7.75 -7.09
C GLU A 310 -10.97 -7.79 -8.12
N PHE A 311 -10.83 -7.14 -9.28
CA PHE A 311 -11.89 -7.11 -10.29
C PHE A 311 -12.07 -8.45 -10.99
N LEU A 312 -10.95 -9.12 -11.26
CA LEU A 312 -10.99 -10.46 -11.82
C LEU A 312 -11.63 -11.43 -10.84
N LYS A 313 -11.33 -11.33 -9.54
CA LYS A 313 -11.97 -12.16 -8.52
C LYS A 313 -13.49 -11.94 -8.47
N ASP A 314 -13.94 -10.69 -8.48
CA ASP A 314 -15.36 -10.33 -8.51
C ASP A 314 -16.05 -10.91 -9.75
N LEU A 315 -15.44 -10.74 -10.93
CA LEU A 315 -15.95 -11.28 -12.19
C LEU A 315 -16.06 -12.80 -12.15
N LEU A 316 -15.00 -13.49 -11.71
CA LEU A 316 -15.00 -14.94 -11.56
C LEU A 316 -16.09 -15.41 -10.57
N GLY A 317 -16.33 -14.67 -9.50
CA GLY A 317 -17.42 -14.92 -8.56
C GLY A 317 -18.80 -14.79 -9.21
N ILE A 318 -19.04 -13.70 -9.95
CA ILE A 318 -20.30 -13.44 -10.65
C ILE A 318 -20.60 -14.53 -11.70
N LEU A 319 -19.57 -15.01 -12.39
CA LEU A 319 -19.70 -16.03 -13.43
C LEU A 319 -19.66 -17.47 -12.90
N GLY A 320 -19.43 -17.69 -11.60
CA GLY A 320 -19.25 -19.03 -11.04
C GLY A 320 -17.98 -19.74 -11.51
N LEU A 321 -16.96 -18.98 -11.91
CA LEU A 321 -15.67 -19.47 -12.44
C LEU A 321 -14.54 -19.37 -11.40
N ASN A 322 -14.84 -19.02 -10.14
CA ASN A 322 -13.87 -18.82 -9.07
C ASN A 322 -13.30 -20.15 -8.53
N HIS A 323 -12.77 -21.01 -9.40
CA HIS A 323 -12.24 -22.33 -9.06
C HIS A 323 -10.88 -22.58 -9.76
N PRO A 324 -9.83 -23.01 -9.03
CA PRO A 324 -8.51 -23.27 -9.60
C PRO A 324 -8.49 -24.19 -10.83
N ARG A 325 -9.29 -25.28 -10.84
CA ARG A 325 -9.35 -26.20 -11.99
C ARG A 325 -9.95 -25.51 -13.20
N THR A 326 -11.13 -24.91 -13.04
CA THR A 326 -11.80 -24.16 -14.11
C THR A 326 -10.92 -23.06 -14.67
N LEU A 327 -10.26 -22.29 -13.80
CA LEU A 327 -9.38 -21.23 -14.23
C LEU A 327 -8.15 -21.80 -14.95
N ARG A 328 -7.54 -22.89 -14.47
CA ARG A 328 -6.42 -23.55 -15.16
C ARG A 328 -6.82 -24.01 -16.57
N ASP A 329 -8.01 -24.56 -16.74
CA ASP A 329 -8.52 -24.98 -18.04
C ASP A 329 -8.70 -23.80 -18.99
N ILE A 330 -9.21 -22.65 -18.49
CA ILE A 330 -9.30 -21.40 -19.26
C ILE A 330 -7.90 -20.92 -19.65
N LEU A 331 -6.98 -20.83 -18.67
CA LEU A 331 -5.63 -20.33 -18.87
C LEU A 331 -4.80 -21.19 -19.83
N SER A 332 -5.06 -22.50 -19.89
CA SER A 332 -4.39 -23.42 -20.82
C SER A 332 -4.71 -23.15 -22.29
N GLN A 333 -5.81 -22.44 -22.56
CA GLN A 333 -6.29 -22.13 -23.92
C GLN A 333 -5.82 -20.75 -24.40
N ILE A 334 -5.03 -20.04 -23.61
CA ILE A 334 -4.65 -18.66 -23.86
C ILE A 334 -3.23 -18.58 -24.45
N ASP A 335 -3.10 -17.84 -25.56
CA ASP A 335 -1.79 -17.46 -26.10
C ASP A 335 -1.29 -16.13 -25.54
N LEU A 336 -0.35 -16.20 -24.59
CA LEU A 336 0.37 -15.06 -24.01
C LEU A 336 1.68 -14.69 -24.74
N SER A 337 1.99 -15.31 -25.88
CA SER A 337 3.23 -15.01 -26.59
C SER A 337 3.27 -13.55 -27.04
N THR A 338 4.48 -12.97 -27.16
CA THR A 338 4.65 -11.61 -27.70
C THR A 338 4.75 -11.58 -29.21
N ARG A 339 4.41 -12.68 -29.89
CA ARG A 339 4.48 -12.79 -31.35
C ARG A 339 3.35 -11.97 -31.98
N ASP A 340 3.65 -11.37 -33.12
CA ASP A 340 2.65 -10.67 -33.93
C ASP A 340 1.50 -11.64 -34.27
N GLY A 341 0.27 -11.20 -33.98
CA GLY A 341 -0.94 -11.99 -34.21
C GLY A 341 -1.39 -12.90 -33.07
N SER A 342 -0.63 -12.99 -31.97
CA SER A 342 -1.10 -13.64 -30.73
C SER A 342 -2.29 -12.91 -30.10
N GLU A 343 -3.06 -13.60 -29.27
CA GLU A 343 -4.19 -13.00 -28.54
C GLU A 343 -3.73 -11.84 -27.65
N TRP A 344 -2.63 -12.01 -26.93
CA TRP A 344 -2.05 -10.99 -26.08
C TRP A 344 -1.56 -9.77 -26.89
N HIS A 345 -0.86 -9.97 -28.00
CA HIS A 345 -0.43 -8.86 -28.86
C HIS A 345 -1.63 -8.09 -29.44
N ALA A 346 -2.64 -8.79 -29.95
CA ALA A 346 -3.85 -8.17 -30.49
C ALA A 346 -4.60 -7.35 -29.44
N PHE A 347 -4.72 -7.88 -28.22
CA PHE A 347 -5.31 -7.16 -27.09
C PHE A 347 -4.53 -5.88 -26.77
N ARG A 348 -3.21 -5.97 -26.61
CA ARG A 348 -2.39 -4.79 -26.31
C ARG A 348 -2.47 -3.73 -27.40
N ALA A 349 -2.51 -4.14 -28.67
CA ALA A 349 -2.65 -3.23 -29.80
C ALA A 349 -4.02 -2.50 -29.80
N ALA A 350 -5.11 -3.21 -29.50
CA ALA A 350 -6.45 -2.61 -29.43
C ALA A 350 -6.66 -1.69 -28.22
N PHE A 351 -5.84 -1.87 -27.18
CA PHE A 351 -5.82 -1.03 -25.99
C PHE A 351 -4.77 0.09 -26.07
N HIS A 352 -3.90 0.14 -27.09
CA HIS A 352 -2.93 1.22 -27.29
C HIS A 352 -3.65 2.57 -27.58
N PRO A 353 -3.19 3.74 -27.05
CA PRO A 353 -1.92 4.06 -26.36
C PRO A 353 -1.88 3.71 -24.88
N ALA A 354 -2.77 2.86 -24.46
CA ALA A 354 -3.31 2.89 -23.15
C ALA A 354 -2.82 1.59 -22.42
N ARG A 355 -2.42 1.69 -21.14
CA ARG A 355 -1.88 0.58 -20.33
C ARG A 355 -2.81 -0.64 -20.37
N SER A 356 -2.21 -1.79 -20.61
CA SER A 356 -2.87 -3.10 -20.63
C SER A 356 -2.19 -4.00 -19.61
N SER A 357 -2.97 -4.59 -18.71
CA SER A 357 -2.50 -5.56 -17.72
C SER A 357 -2.95 -6.99 -18.07
N LEU A 358 -2.29 -7.98 -17.48
CA LEU A 358 -2.67 -9.38 -17.63
C LEU A 358 -4.11 -9.62 -17.17
N THR A 359 -4.50 -9.08 -16.02
CA THR A 359 -5.84 -9.28 -15.46
C THR A 359 -6.92 -8.65 -16.32
N MET A 360 -6.68 -7.48 -16.93
CA MET A 360 -7.59 -6.89 -17.92
C MET A 360 -7.80 -7.80 -19.12
N PHE A 361 -6.71 -8.35 -19.66
CA PHE A 361 -6.78 -9.30 -20.76
C PHE A 361 -7.57 -10.56 -20.38
N LEU A 362 -7.32 -11.11 -19.19
CA LEU A 362 -8.08 -12.25 -18.67
C LEU A 362 -9.56 -11.93 -18.53
N MET A 363 -9.92 -10.76 -17.95
CA MET A 363 -11.31 -10.31 -17.85
C MET A 363 -11.94 -10.17 -19.24
N HIS A 364 -11.28 -9.51 -20.18
CA HIS A 364 -11.75 -9.37 -21.56
C HIS A 364 -11.96 -10.73 -22.23
N ARG A 365 -11.00 -11.64 -22.08
CA ARG A 365 -11.08 -12.99 -22.65
C ARG A 365 -12.24 -13.78 -22.04
N ILE A 366 -12.40 -13.75 -20.72
CA ILE A 366 -13.52 -14.43 -20.02
C ILE A 366 -14.88 -13.87 -20.48
N LEU A 367 -14.99 -12.56 -20.66
CA LEU A 367 -16.23 -11.93 -21.14
C LEU A 367 -16.59 -12.30 -22.58
N THR A 368 -15.59 -12.63 -23.41
CA THR A 368 -15.81 -13.09 -24.79
C THR A 368 -16.07 -14.59 -24.89
N MET A 369 -15.81 -15.36 -23.84
CA MET A 369 -16.18 -16.78 -23.77
C MET A 369 -17.69 -16.97 -23.61
N PRO A 370 -18.25 -18.15 -23.96
CA PRO A 370 -19.70 -18.40 -23.88
C PRO A 370 -20.32 -18.07 -22.51
N ALA A 371 -19.63 -18.39 -21.41
CA ALA A 371 -20.12 -18.09 -20.06
C ALA A 371 -20.30 -16.58 -19.83
N GLY A 372 -19.28 -15.77 -20.17
CA GLY A 372 -19.33 -14.33 -20.04
C GLY A 372 -20.31 -13.68 -21.02
N ALA A 373 -20.28 -14.09 -22.29
CA ALA A 373 -21.16 -13.58 -23.33
C ALA A 373 -22.64 -13.85 -23.03
N ASN A 374 -22.97 -15.07 -22.59
CA ASN A 374 -24.34 -15.40 -22.18
C ASN A 374 -24.77 -14.59 -20.97
N ARG A 375 -23.90 -14.42 -19.96
CA ARG A 375 -24.24 -13.62 -18.78
C ARG A 375 -24.52 -12.17 -19.16
N LEU A 376 -23.67 -11.56 -19.99
CA LEU A 376 -23.88 -10.21 -20.52
C LEU A 376 -25.18 -10.10 -21.33
N ALA A 377 -25.54 -11.11 -22.13
CA ALA A 377 -26.79 -11.12 -22.87
C ALA A 377 -28.01 -11.16 -21.94
N THR A 378 -27.94 -11.92 -20.84
CA THR A 378 -29.00 -12.03 -19.83
C THR A 378 -29.05 -10.87 -18.82
N THR A 379 -28.12 -9.92 -18.90
CA THR A 379 -28.10 -8.72 -18.05
C THR A 379 -28.15 -7.48 -18.95
N PRO A 380 -29.31 -7.15 -19.53
CA PRO A 380 -29.44 -6.04 -20.46
C PRO A 380 -29.00 -4.74 -19.81
N ALA A 381 -28.30 -3.87 -20.55
CA ALA A 381 -27.97 -2.53 -20.08
C ALA A 381 -29.23 -1.66 -19.86
N ASP A 382 -30.31 -1.98 -20.59
CA ASP A 382 -31.59 -1.27 -20.58
C ASP A 382 -32.66 -1.93 -19.68
N ASP A 383 -32.33 -2.92 -18.85
CA ASP A 383 -33.31 -3.51 -17.92
C ASP A 383 -33.59 -2.50 -16.79
N PRO A 384 -34.71 -1.74 -16.84
CA PRO A 384 -34.81 -0.50 -16.08
C PRO A 384 -35.01 -0.72 -14.57
N GLY A 385 -35.28 -1.95 -14.16
CA GLY A 385 -35.83 -2.22 -12.83
C GLY A 385 -36.99 -1.27 -12.51
N ILE A 386 -37.11 -0.87 -11.24
CA ILE A 386 -38.12 0.11 -10.80
C ILE A 386 -37.67 1.56 -11.09
N ASP A 387 -36.36 1.81 -11.24
CA ASP A 387 -35.80 3.16 -11.44
C ASP A 387 -34.66 3.18 -12.47
N ARG A 388 -35.05 3.42 -13.73
CA ARG A 388 -34.15 3.47 -14.89
C ARG A 388 -32.99 4.43 -14.73
N ALA A 389 -33.28 5.67 -14.32
CA ALA A 389 -32.27 6.72 -14.28
C ALA A 389 -31.22 6.43 -13.20
N LYS A 390 -31.63 5.81 -12.08
CA LYS A 390 -30.70 5.33 -11.05
C LYS A 390 -29.86 4.16 -11.56
N HIS A 391 -30.42 3.25 -12.34
CA HIS A 391 -29.65 2.16 -12.96
C HIS A 391 -28.59 2.71 -13.94
N GLU A 392 -29.00 3.57 -14.87
CA GLU A 392 -28.10 4.23 -15.85
C GLU A 392 -26.99 5.01 -15.14
N LEU A 393 -27.33 5.79 -14.11
CA LEU A 393 -26.37 6.54 -13.31
C LEU A 393 -25.31 5.63 -12.69
N GLY A 394 -25.73 4.50 -12.09
CA GLY A 394 -24.81 3.56 -11.45
C GLY A 394 -23.83 2.92 -12.44
N LEU A 395 -24.32 2.60 -13.65
CA LEU A 395 -23.49 2.05 -14.72
C LEU A 395 -22.48 3.08 -15.25
N ILE A 396 -22.91 4.33 -15.46
CA ILE A 396 -22.02 5.42 -15.87
C ILE A 396 -20.92 5.63 -14.83
N SER A 397 -21.29 5.83 -13.56
CA SER A 397 -20.33 6.11 -12.48
C SER A 397 -19.32 4.99 -12.32
N SER A 398 -19.77 3.73 -12.31
CA SER A 398 -18.87 2.57 -12.17
C SER A 398 -17.93 2.44 -13.37
N SER A 399 -18.42 2.72 -14.58
CA SER A 399 -17.61 2.66 -15.81
C SER A 399 -16.53 3.75 -15.81
N LEU A 400 -16.87 4.98 -15.40
CA LEU A 400 -15.93 6.09 -15.31
C LEU A 400 -14.81 5.82 -14.28
N ILE A 401 -15.18 5.31 -13.10
CA ILE A 401 -14.21 4.95 -12.05
C ILE A 401 -13.28 3.82 -12.51
N TRP A 402 -13.82 2.82 -13.21
CA TRP A 402 -13.00 1.75 -13.76
C TRP A 402 -12.03 2.27 -14.83
N LEU A 403 -12.51 3.15 -15.71
CA LEU A 403 -11.67 3.77 -16.74
C LEU A 403 -10.54 4.58 -16.12
N ASP A 404 -10.77 5.34 -15.04
CA ASP A 404 -9.71 6.10 -14.35
C ASP A 404 -8.62 5.20 -13.73
N ARG A 405 -9.02 4.07 -13.14
CA ARG A 405 -8.07 3.11 -12.55
C ARG A 405 -7.15 2.45 -13.59
N VAL A 406 -7.66 2.29 -14.80
CA VAL A 406 -6.94 1.67 -15.92
C VAL A 406 -6.22 2.72 -16.79
N TYR A 407 -6.75 3.94 -16.81
CA TYR A 407 -6.24 5.11 -17.51
C TYR A 407 -6.23 6.31 -16.59
N PRO A 408 -5.05 6.79 -16.15
CA PRO A 408 -4.97 8.15 -15.64
C PRO A 408 -5.52 9.04 -16.75
N LEU A 409 -6.67 9.67 -16.49
CA LEU A 409 -7.54 10.32 -17.46
C LEU A 409 -6.80 11.45 -18.20
N SER A 410 -6.04 11.08 -19.22
CA SER A 410 -5.37 11.98 -20.15
C SER A 410 -6.34 12.39 -21.27
N SER A 411 -6.02 13.49 -21.96
CA SER A 411 -6.81 14.06 -23.07
C SER A 411 -7.17 13.07 -24.19
N GLN A 412 -6.49 11.92 -24.27
CA GLN A 412 -6.66 10.93 -25.34
C GLN A 412 -7.83 9.96 -25.10
N LEU A 413 -8.09 9.52 -23.86
CA LEU A 413 -9.26 8.68 -23.57
C LEU A 413 -10.56 9.46 -23.80
N PHE A 414 -10.53 10.79 -23.64
CA PHE A 414 -11.64 11.67 -23.96
C PHE A 414 -12.04 11.60 -25.42
N GLY A 415 -11.09 11.70 -26.35
CA GLY A 415 -11.38 11.51 -27.77
C GLY A 415 -11.93 10.12 -28.10
N ALA A 416 -11.60 9.10 -27.29
CA ALA A 416 -12.13 7.74 -27.46
C ALA A 416 -13.53 7.57 -26.85
N LEU A 417 -13.83 8.21 -25.72
CA LEU A 417 -15.12 8.10 -25.01
C LEU A 417 -16.19 8.94 -25.68
N PHE A 418 -15.92 10.22 -25.89
CA PHE A 418 -16.84 11.15 -26.55
C PHE A 418 -16.28 11.50 -27.92
N ALA A 419 -17.12 11.39 -28.95
CA ALA A 419 -16.72 11.81 -30.29
C ALA A 419 -16.20 13.26 -30.24
N SER A 420 -15.04 13.51 -30.86
CA SER A 420 -14.31 14.79 -30.78
C SER A 420 -15.13 16.02 -31.14
N ASP A 421 -16.21 15.83 -31.90
CA ASP A 421 -17.02 16.90 -32.46
C ASP A 421 -18.38 17.03 -31.75
N SER A 422 -18.56 16.36 -30.61
CA SER A 422 -19.85 16.28 -29.90
C SER A 422 -19.75 16.59 -28.41
N TRP A 423 -18.72 17.32 -27.97
CA TRP A 423 -18.50 17.67 -26.55
C TRP A 423 -19.68 18.40 -25.92
N ASP A 424 -20.20 19.41 -26.61
CA ASP A 424 -21.33 20.24 -26.14
C ASP A 424 -22.57 19.40 -25.81
N ARG A 425 -22.72 18.24 -26.46
CA ARG A 425 -23.84 17.33 -26.23
C ARG A 425 -23.75 16.61 -24.89
N TYR A 426 -22.55 16.23 -24.45
CA TYR A 426 -22.35 15.40 -23.26
C TYR A 426 -21.99 16.21 -22.02
N LEU A 427 -21.38 17.38 -22.20
CA LEU A 427 -20.91 18.25 -21.12
C LEU A 427 -21.99 18.54 -20.05
N PRO A 428 -23.24 18.92 -20.39
CA PRO A 428 -24.27 19.17 -19.38
C PRO A 428 -24.61 17.95 -18.53
N GLY A 429 -24.45 16.74 -19.07
CA GLY A 429 -24.64 15.50 -18.33
C GLY A 429 -23.45 15.20 -17.43
N ILE A 430 -22.23 15.39 -17.91
CA ILE A 430 -21.01 15.18 -17.12
C ILE A 430 -20.95 16.14 -15.93
N GLU A 431 -21.25 17.42 -16.13
CA GLU A 431 -21.35 18.41 -15.04
C GLU A 431 -22.40 18.03 -14.00
N TRP A 432 -23.52 17.48 -14.47
CA TRP A 432 -24.60 17.07 -13.58
C TRP A 432 -24.21 15.86 -12.71
N LEU A 433 -23.41 14.92 -13.22
CA LEU A 433 -22.96 13.73 -12.48
C LEU A 433 -22.17 14.07 -11.21
N ASP A 434 -21.43 15.18 -11.20
CA ASP A 434 -20.63 15.63 -10.05
C ASP A 434 -21.39 16.62 -9.14
N SER A 435 -22.69 16.84 -9.40
CA SER A 435 -23.51 17.77 -8.62
C SER A 435 -24.02 17.15 -7.32
N GLN A 436 -24.27 18.01 -6.32
CA GLN A 436 -24.91 17.59 -5.06
C GLN A 436 -26.27 16.90 -5.30
N LYS A 437 -27.01 17.32 -6.33
CA LYS A 437 -28.32 16.78 -6.66
C LYS A 437 -28.25 15.34 -7.19
N ALA A 438 -27.20 14.99 -7.96
CA ALA A 438 -26.97 13.60 -8.36
C ALA A 438 -26.75 12.70 -7.13
N GLN A 439 -26.00 13.19 -6.13
CA GLN A 439 -25.77 12.47 -4.88
C GLN A 439 -27.06 12.28 -4.07
N ASP A 440 -27.86 13.34 -3.96
CA ASP A 440 -29.12 13.30 -3.22
C ASP A 440 -30.15 12.39 -3.90
N TYR A 441 -30.20 12.39 -5.24
CA TYR A 441 -31.04 11.47 -6.00
C TYR A 441 -30.64 10.01 -5.78
N TRP A 442 -29.34 9.70 -5.84
CA TRP A 442 -28.85 8.34 -5.56
C TRP A 442 -29.23 7.85 -4.16
N ARG A 443 -29.23 8.74 -3.17
CA ARG A 443 -29.66 8.47 -1.78
C ARG A 443 -31.19 8.44 -1.61
N GLY A 444 -31.97 8.68 -2.66
CA GLY A 444 -33.43 8.72 -2.61
C GLY A 444 -33.99 9.99 -1.94
N LYS A 445 -33.20 11.06 -1.86
CA LYS A 445 -33.56 12.34 -1.24
C LYS A 445 -33.97 13.42 -2.25
N ALA A 446 -33.83 13.16 -3.54
CA ALA A 446 -34.23 14.07 -4.61
C ALA A 446 -35.05 13.34 -5.68
N VAL A 447 -35.78 14.11 -6.48
CA VAL A 447 -36.52 13.65 -7.65
C VAL A 447 -35.94 14.34 -8.88
N LEU A 448 -35.80 13.59 -9.98
CA LEU A 448 -35.29 14.11 -11.25
C LEU A 448 -36.38 14.75 -12.09
N THR A 449 -36.06 15.87 -12.74
CA THR A 449 -36.86 16.41 -13.84
C THR A 449 -36.63 15.58 -15.12
N ASP A 450 -37.51 15.73 -16.11
CA ASP A 450 -37.36 15.04 -17.40
C ASP A 450 -36.08 15.48 -18.13
N GLU A 451 -35.68 16.75 -18.01
CA GLU A 451 -34.42 17.25 -18.55
C GLU A 451 -33.20 16.57 -17.91
N GLU A 452 -33.23 16.32 -16.59
CA GLU A 452 -32.15 15.65 -15.88
C GLU A 452 -32.07 14.16 -16.23
N ARG A 453 -33.22 13.49 -16.36
CA ARG A 453 -33.28 12.12 -16.87
C ARG A 453 -32.68 12.05 -18.28
N GLN A 454 -32.98 13.03 -19.12
CA GLN A 454 -32.44 13.09 -20.48
C GLN A 454 -30.92 13.31 -20.48
N LYS A 455 -30.37 14.14 -19.58
CA LYS A 455 -28.92 14.32 -19.41
C LYS A 455 -28.21 13.01 -19.07
N ILE A 456 -28.74 12.25 -18.11
CA ILE A 456 -28.20 10.93 -17.74
C ILE A 456 -28.27 9.98 -18.94
N ASN A 457 -29.42 9.91 -19.61
CA ASN A 457 -29.61 9.01 -20.73
C ASN A 457 -28.67 9.32 -21.91
N VAL A 458 -28.39 10.59 -22.19
CA VAL A 458 -27.45 11.00 -23.24
C VAL A 458 -26.03 10.50 -22.94
N VAL A 459 -25.56 10.63 -21.70
CA VAL A 459 -24.26 10.09 -21.29
C VAL A 459 -24.26 8.57 -21.31
N PHE A 460 -25.35 7.93 -20.85
CA PHE A 460 -25.50 6.48 -20.90
C PHE A 460 -25.40 5.93 -22.33
N GLN A 461 -26.07 6.58 -23.29
CA GLN A 461 -26.01 6.22 -24.71
C GLN A 461 -24.60 6.34 -25.31
N CYS A 462 -23.75 7.20 -24.75
CA CYS A 462 -22.36 7.30 -25.14
C CYS A 462 -21.62 5.98 -24.87
N PHE A 463 -21.77 5.41 -23.67
CA PHE A 463 -21.15 4.13 -23.32
C PHE A 463 -21.73 2.97 -24.11
N THR A 464 -23.06 2.89 -24.29
CA THR A 464 -23.68 1.76 -25.00
C THR A 464 -23.33 1.70 -26.48
N ARG A 465 -23.09 2.86 -27.12
CA ARG A 465 -22.75 2.95 -28.56
C ARG A 465 -21.25 2.94 -28.82
N ASN A 466 -20.41 3.07 -27.80
CA ASN A 466 -18.97 3.15 -27.96
C ASN A 466 -18.38 1.81 -28.45
N ARG A 467 -17.47 1.89 -29.42
CA ARG A 467 -16.82 0.71 -30.03
C ARG A 467 -15.36 0.50 -29.60
N ALA A 468 -14.79 1.41 -28.81
CA ALA A 468 -13.44 1.25 -28.31
C ALA A 468 -13.40 0.13 -27.25
N GLN A 469 -12.50 -0.83 -27.41
CA GLN A 469 -12.41 -1.99 -26.52
C GLN A 469 -12.21 -1.63 -25.04
N PRO A 470 -11.39 -0.63 -24.67
CA PRO A 470 -11.26 -0.23 -23.27
C PRO A 470 -12.59 0.18 -22.62
N ILE A 471 -13.43 0.90 -23.37
CA ILE A 471 -14.72 1.41 -22.89
C ILE A 471 -15.73 0.27 -22.83
N GLN A 472 -15.73 -0.61 -23.83
CA GLN A 472 -16.58 -1.80 -23.83
C GLN A 472 -16.26 -2.72 -22.65
N LEU A 473 -14.98 -2.92 -22.33
CA LEU A 473 -14.58 -3.72 -21.17
C LEU A 473 -15.05 -3.08 -19.86
N ALA A 474 -14.79 -1.79 -19.66
CA ALA A 474 -15.24 -1.05 -18.48
C ALA A 474 -16.76 -1.15 -18.29
N PHE A 475 -17.51 -0.89 -19.37
CA PHE A 475 -18.97 -0.92 -19.35
C PHE A 475 -19.53 -2.33 -19.14
N ALA A 476 -18.91 -3.36 -19.73
CA ALA A 476 -19.30 -4.74 -19.50
C ALA A 476 -19.10 -5.17 -18.04
N LEU A 477 -17.98 -4.80 -17.42
CA LEU A 477 -17.71 -5.06 -16.00
C LEU A 477 -18.74 -4.35 -15.10
N ALA A 478 -19.01 -3.07 -15.36
CA ALA A 478 -20.03 -2.31 -14.65
C ALA A 478 -21.43 -2.96 -14.77
N ARG A 479 -21.81 -3.41 -15.97
CA ARG A 479 -23.09 -4.11 -16.22
C ARG A 479 -23.24 -5.39 -15.42
N LEU A 480 -22.17 -6.15 -15.27
CA LEU A 480 -22.18 -7.37 -14.46
C LEU A 480 -22.16 -7.09 -12.95
N GLY A 481 -21.99 -5.82 -12.54
CA GLY A 481 -21.90 -5.43 -11.14
C GLY A 481 -20.53 -5.72 -10.52
N VAL A 482 -19.51 -5.98 -11.33
CA VAL A 482 -18.12 -5.87 -10.88
C VAL A 482 -17.96 -4.42 -10.43
N LEU A 483 -17.48 -4.19 -9.20
CA LEU A 483 -17.46 -2.87 -8.58
C LEU A 483 -18.82 -2.24 -8.22
N ARG A 484 -19.84 -3.04 -7.90
CA ARG A 484 -21.16 -2.54 -7.44
C ARG A 484 -21.08 -1.48 -6.32
N ARG A 485 -20.06 -1.54 -5.46
CA ARG A 485 -19.83 -0.58 -4.37
C ARG A 485 -19.48 0.84 -4.87
N TYR A 486 -18.86 0.96 -6.05
CA TYR A 486 -18.40 2.23 -6.60
C TYR A 486 -19.50 3.06 -7.27
N ALA A 487 -20.66 2.47 -7.54
CA ALA A 487 -21.82 3.22 -8.03
C ALA A 487 -22.28 4.35 -7.08
N ALA A 488 -21.80 4.34 -5.82
CA ALA A 488 -22.07 5.35 -4.80
C ALA A 488 -20.79 6.10 -4.32
N ASP A 489 -19.63 5.84 -4.92
CA ASP A 489 -18.35 6.45 -4.51
C ASP A 489 -18.16 7.81 -5.20
N TRP A 490 -18.80 8.84 -4.66
CA TRP A 490 -18.75 10.19 -5.22
C TRP A 490 -17.37 10.85 -5.07
N LEU A 491 -16.55 10.46 -4.11
CA LEU A 491 -15.19 10.98 -4.02
C LEU A 491 -14.33 10.43 -5.15
N ALA A 492 -14.42 9.13 -5.44
CA ALA A 492 -13.78 8.56 -6.62
C ALA A 492 -14.32 9.20 -7.90
N LEU A 493 -15.64 9.34 -8.03
CA LEU A 493 -16.21 9.93 -9.23
C LEU A 493 -15.80 11.41 -9.40
N HIS A 494 -15.75 12.20 -8.33
CA HIS A 494 -15.27 13.58 -8.39
C HIS A 494 -13.82 13.67 -8.88
N ARG A 495 -12.94 12.77 -8.39
CA ARG A 495 -11.55 12.69 -8.87
C ARG A 495 -11.47 12.37 -10.36
N VAL A 496 -12.40 11.56 -10.85
CA VAL A 496 -12.55 11.28 -12.29
C VAL A 496 -13.05 12.51 -13.04
N ILE A 497 -14.14 13.13 -12.58
CA ILE A 497 -14.88 14.18 -13.30
C ILE A 497 -14.13 15.53 -13.29
N SER A 498 -13.48 15.91 -12.19
CA SER A 498 -12.86 17.23 -12.04
C SER A 498 -11.80 17.53 -13.12
N PRO A 499 -10.84 16.63 -13.43
CA PRO A 499 -9.94 16.80 -14.57
C PRO A 499 -10.67 16.89 -15.92
N LEU A 500 -11.81 16.20 -16.08
CA LEU A 500 -12.61 16.24 -17.32
C LEU A 500 -13.08 17.65 -17.62
N LEU A 501 -13.67 18.28 -16.60
CA LEU A 501 -14.29 19.59 -16.74
C LEU A 501 -13.23 20.64 -17.07
N ILE A 502 -12.04 20.54 -16.47
CA ILE A 502 -10.91 21.43 -16.78
C ILE A 502 -10.48 21.29 -18.25
N VAL A 503 -10.37 20.06 -18.77
CA VAL A 503 -9.96 19.81 -20.16
C VAL A 503 -11.02 20.30 -21.16
N ILE A 504 -12.30 20.11 -20.84
CA ILE A 504 -13.39 20.57 -21.71
C ILE A 504 -13.46 22.10 -21.74
N GLN A 505 -13.37 22.76 -20.58
CA GLN A 505 -13.34 24.22 -20.48
C GLN A 505 -12.13 24.86 -21.16
N ALA A 506 -11.01 24.13 -21.30
CA ALA A 506 -9.84 24.61 -22.03
C ALA A 506 -9.94 24.45 -23.57
N ARG A 507 -10.94 23.71 -24.07
CA ARG A 507 -11.18 23.45 -25.50
C ARG A 507 -12.38 24.19 -26.08
N CYS A 508 -13.37 24.52 -25.24
CA CYS A 508 -14.43 25.50 -25.52
C CYS A 508 -13.88 26.92 -25.41
#